data_AF-A0A9X9ER38-F1
#
_entry.id   AF-A0A9X9ER38-F1
#
_cell.length_a   1.000
_cell.length_b   1.000
_cell.length_c   1.000
_cell.angle_alpha   90.00
_cell.angle_beta   90.00
_cell.angle_gamma   90.00
#
_symmetry.space_group_name_H-M   'P 1'
#
loop_
_entity.id
_entity.type
_entity.pdbx_description
1 polymer ?
#
loop_
_entity_poly.entity_id
_entity_poly.type
_entity_poly.pdbx_seq_one_letter_code
_entity_poly.pdbx_strand_id
1 'polypeptide(L)'
;IIPLEDRLLHKSFIKVRMNNEDFLIQQPVIAHVDHGIQNINKLHLIVGNEPFETNDSLTIDGVGEIKGRYKKQENIWHVLI
;
A
#
# COMPACT_ATOMS: atom_id res chain seq x y z
N ILE A 1 2.54 -4.02 -15.02
CA ILE A 1 2.14 -4.84 -13.85
C ILE A 1 2.66 -6.25 -14.11
N ILE A 2 3.28 -6.91 -13.12
CA ILE A 2 3.75 -8.30 -13.26
C ILE A 2 2.91 -9.16 -12.32
N PRO A 3 2.17 -10.16 -12.84
CA PRO A 3 1.40 -11.08 -12.00
C PRO A 3 2.32 -12.09 -11.29
N LEU A 4 2.00 -12.37 -10.02
CA LEU A 4 2.69 -13.29 -9.12
C LEU A 4 1.62 -14.04 -8.31
N GLU A 5 1.01 -15.07 -8.90
CA GLU A 5 -0.13 -15.79 -8.31
C GLU A 5 -1.30 -14.84 -7.98
N ASP A 6 -1.65 -14.70 -6.70
CA ASP A 6 -2.67 -13.82 -6.11
C ASP A 6 -2.17 -12.37 -5.87
N ARG A 7 -0.98 -12.05 -6.36
CA ARG A 7 -0.32 -10.75 -6.17
C ARG A 7 0.05 -10.10 -7.49
N LEU A 8 0.14 -8.78 -7.47
CA LEU A 8 0.52 -7.95 -8.59
C LEU A 8 1.66 -7.02 -8.19
N LEU A 9 2.79 -7.08 -8.90
CA LEU A 9 3.85 -6.09 -8.79
C LEU A 9 3.55 -4.90 -9.71
N HIS A 10 3.22 -3.77 -9.09
CA HIS A 10 3.08 -2.47 -9.75
C HIS A 10 4.42 -1.75 -9.70
N LYS A 11 5.14 -1.62 -10.82
CA LYS A 11 6.49 -1.03 -10.87
C LYS A 11 6.52 0.50 -11.01
N SER A 12 5.42 1.12 -11.43
CA SER A 12 5.38 2.55 -11.79
C SER A 12 4.55 3.34 -10.78
N PHE A 13 3.23 3.16 -10.82
CA PHE A 13 2.33 3.78 -9.87
C PHE A 13 1.09 2.89 -9.67
N ILE A 14 0.39 3.12 -8.57
CA ILE A 14 -0.95 2.61 -8.35
C ILE A 14 -1.82 3.73 -7.79
N LYS A 15 -3.07 3.81 -8.28
CA LYS A 15 -4.10 4.65 -7.67
C LYS A 15 -5.03 3.73 -6.89
N VAL A 16 -5.17 3.96 -5.60
CA VAL A 16 -6.07 3.20 -4.72
C VAL A 16 -6.90 4.14 -3.88
N ARG A 17 -8.10 3.73 -3.52
CA ARG A 17 -8.95 4.45 -2.56
C ARG A 17 -8.88 3.73 -1.22
N MET A 18 -8.41 4.41 -0.18
CA MET A 18 -8.34 3.89 1.18
C MET A 18 -9.04 4.89 2.09
N ASN A 19 -9.99 4.43 2.92
CA ASN A 19 -10.75 5.29 3.84
C ASN A 19 -11.35 6.56 3.19
N ASN A 20 -12.00 6.39 2.03
CA ASN A 20 -12.60 7.45 1.22
C ASN A 20 -11.63 8.51 0.65
N GLU A 21 -10.32 8.31 0.79
CA GLU A 21 -9.29 9.17 0.20
C GLU A 21 -8.60 8.44 -0.96
N ASP A 22 -8.36 9.17 -2.06
CA ASP A 22 -7.65 8.65 -3.22
C ASP A 22 -6.13 8.85 -3.03
N PHE A 23 -5.36 7.78 -3.04
CA PHE A 23 -3.90 7.81 -2.96
C PHE A 23 -3.28 7.47 -4.32
N LEU A 24 -2.33 8.29 -4.76
CA LEU A 24 -1.46 7.98 -5.89
C LEU A 24 -0.08 7.60 -5.36
N ILE A 25 0.22 6.32 -5.36
CA ILE A 25 1.49 5.80 -4.87
C ILE A 25 2.42 5.64 -6.06
N GLN A 26 3.46 6.48 -6.14
CA GLN A 26 4.38 6.56 -7.28
C GLN A 26 5.69 5.80 -7.01
N GLN A 27 5.57 4.58 -6.52
CA GLN A 27 6.70 3.68 -6.25
C GLN A 27 6.31 2.22 -6.51
N PRO A 28 7.29 1.31 -6.60
CA PRO A 28 7.01 -0.11 -6.65
C PRO A 28 6.22 -0.59 -5.42
N VAL A 29 5.12 -1.30 -5.67
CA VAL A 29 4.28 -1.91 -4.62
C VAL A 29 3.80 -3.29 -5.04
N ILE A 30 3.56 -4.16 -4.05
CA ILE A 30 2.91 -5.46 -4.27
C ILE A 30 1.46 -5.34 -3.79
N ALA A 31 0.52 -5.44 -4.73
CA ALA A 31 -0.90 -5.47 -4.44
C ALA A 31 -1.40 -6.91 -4.29
N HIS A 32 -2.17 -7.20 -3.25
CA HIS A 32 -2.86 -8.49 -3.07
C HIS A 32 -4.27 -8.35 -3.61
N VAL A 33 -4.70 -9.33 -4.41
CA VAL A 33 -5.96 -9.27 -5.14
C VAL A 33 -6.80 -10.50 -4.89
N ASP A 34 -8.08 -10.29 -4.57
CA ASP A 34 -9.06 -11.38 -4.44
C ASP A 34 -9.96 -11.40 -5.68
N HIS A 35 -9.86 -12.43 -6.53
CA HIS A 35 -10.74 -12.58 -7.70
C HIS A 35 -10.61 -11.46 -8.74
N GLY A 36 -9.41 -10.90 -8.92
CA GLY A 36 -9.08 -9.98 -10.02
C GLY A 36 -8.55 -8.62 -9.55
N ILE A 37 -7.94 -7.89 -10.49
CA ILE A 37 -7.21 -6.63 -10.23
C ILE A 37 -8.09 -5.51 -9.65
N GLN A 38 -9.39 -5.57 -9.88
CA GLN A 38 -10.36 -4.62 -9.35
C GLN A 38 -10.57 -4.74 -7.83
N ASN A 39 -10.14 -5.86 -7.22
CA ASN A 39 -10.39 -6.21 -5.83
C ASN A 39 -9.07 -6.26 -5.04
N ILE A 40 -8.36 -5.13 -4.99
CA ILE A 40 -7.16 -5.02 -4.15
C ILE A 40 -7.59 -4.85 -2.70
N ASN A 41 -7.14 -5.73 -1.82
CA ASN A 41 -7.49 -5.71 -0.39
C ASN A 41 -6.32 -5.26 0.52
N LYS A 42 -5.10 -5.26 -0.01
CA LYS A 42 -3.88 -5.00 0.77
C LYS A 42 -2.73 -4.61 -0.14
N LEU A 43 -1.93 -3.64 0.30
CA LEU A 43 -0.67 -3.27 -0.34
C LEU A 43 0.51 -3.57 0.57
N HIS A 44 1.57 -4.13 -0.01
CA HIS A 44 2.89 -4.19 0.60
C HIS A 44 3.71 -3.02 0.09
N LEU A 45 4.02 -2.10 0.98
CA LEU A 45 4.85 -0.93 0.72
C LEU A 45 6.27 -1.22 1.18
N ILE A 46 7.23 -1.04 0.27
CA ILE A 46 8.66 -1.02 0.59
C ILE A 46 9.04 0.43 0.77
N VAL A 47 9.39 0.82 1.99
CA VAL A 47 9.71 2.21 2.34
C VAL A 47 11.21 2.36 2.54
N GLY A 48 11.79 3.45 2.02
CA GLY A 48 13.22 3.74 2.18
C GLY A 48 13.57 4.36 3.53
N ASN A 49 12.65 5.16 4.06
CA ASN A 49 12.73 5.77 5.40
C ASN A 49 11.67 5.14 6.29
N GLU A 50 11.92 5.14 7.60
CA GLU A 50 10.91 4.72 8.57
C GLU A 50 9.72 5.71 8.54
N PRO A 51 8.49 5.22 8.31
CA PRO A 51 7.29 6.03 8.37
C PRO A 51 7.07 6.64 9.75
N PHE A 52 6.38 7.78 9.79
CA PHE A 52 5.95 8.39 11.05
C PHE A 52 4.60 7.81 11.48
N GLU A 53 4.59 7.06 12.58
CA GLU A 53 3.39 6.47 13.18
C GLU A 53 2.73 7.41 14.20
N THR A 54 1.41 7.53 14.14
CA THR A 54 0.57 8.06 15.22
C THR A 54 -0.39 6.97 15.71
N ASN A 55 -1.22 7.28 16.72
CA ASN A 55 -2.21 6.31 17.20
C ASN A 55 -3.21 5.88 16.12
N ASP A 56 -3.48 6.74 15.12
CA ASP A 56 -4.57 6.54 14.15
C ASP A 56 -4.11 6.58 12.67
N SER A 57 -2.84 6.89 12.42
CA SER A 57 -2.32 7.09 11.07
C SER A 57 -0.86 6.71 10.89
N LEU A 58 -0.51 6.41 9.64
CA LEU A 58 0.84 6.12 9.17
C LEU A 58 1.20 7.13 8.08
N THR A 59 2.18 7.98 8.33
CA THR A 59 2.67 8.93 7.32
C THR A 59 3.90 8.38 6.63
N ILE A 60 3.81 8.19 5.32
CA ILE A 60 4.86 7.61 4.49
C ILE A 60 5.35 8.66 3.48
N ASP A 61 6.66 8.88 3.44
CA ASP A 61 7.31 9.74 2.45
C ASP A 61 6.95 9.32 1.02
N GLY A 62 6.50 10.28 0.21
CA GLY A 62 6.11 10.02 -1.18
C GLY A 62 4.73 9.36 -1.37
N VAL A 63 4.00 9.09 -0.28
CA VAL A 63 2.61 8.60 -0.33
C VAL A 63 1.65 9.56 0.39
N GLY A 64 2.02 10.02 1.58
CA GLY A 64 1.17 10.87 2.43
C GLY A 64 0.73 10.16 3.72
N GLU A 65 -0.26 10.75 4.39
CA GLU A 65 -0.85 10.21 5.62
C GLU A 65 -1.93 9.19 5.29
N ILE A 66 -1.73 7.94 5.71
CA ILE A 66 -2.72 6.87 5.58
C ILE A 66 -3.36 6.68 6.96
N LYS A 67 -4.62 7.07 7.08
CA LYS A 67 -5.44 6.76 8.27
C LYS A 67 -5.86 5.30 8.24
N GLY A 68 -6.07 4.68 9.40
CA GLY A 68 -6.68 3.36 9.51
C GLY A 68 -5.71 2.21 9.79
N ARG A 69 -6.11 0.98 9.43
CA ARG A 69 -5.42 -0.24 9.87
C ARG A 69 -4.21 -0.55 9.00
N TYR A 70 -3.05 -0.64 9.64
CA TYR A 70 -1.81 -1.10 9.03
C TYR A 70 -1.10 -2.13 9.92
N LYS A 71 -0.16 -2.88 9.34
CA LYS A 71 0.70 -3.83 10.07
C LYS A 71 2.14 -3.71 9.60
N LYS A 72 3.06 -3.55 10.55
CA LYS A 72 4.51 -3.63 10.32
C LYS A 72 5.00 -5.07 10.44
N GLN A 73 5.76 -5.53 9.46
CA GLN A 73 6.53 -6.78 9.52
C GLN A 73 7.94 -6.47 9.00
N GLU A 74 8.92 -6.42 9.90
CA GLU A 74 10.29 -5.96 9.59
C GLU A 74 10.28 -4.57 8.92
N ASN A 75 10.84 -4.45 7.71
CA ASN A 75 10.87 -3.22 6.91
C ASN A 75 9.67 -3.11 5.93
N ILE A 76 8.66 -3.96 6.10
CA ILE A 76 7.50 -4.03 5.19
C ILE A 76 6.25 -3.52 5.91
N TRP A 77 5.60 -2.55 5.27
CA TRP A 77 4.35 -1.99 5.74
C TRP A 77 3.18 -2.54 4.94
N HIS A 78 2.23 -3.13 5.65
CA HIS A 78 1.00 -3.66 5.09
C HIS A 78 -0.11 -2.67 5.38
N VAL A 79 -0.63 -2.02 4.34
CA VAL A 79 -1.82 -1.15 4.46
C VAL A 79 -3.03 -1.89 3.91
N LEU A 80 -4.12 -1.88 4.68
CA LEU A 80 -5.38 -2.51 4.30
C LEU A 80 -6.24 -1.52 3.53
N ILE A 81 -6.82 -1.97 2.42
CA ILE A 81 -7.73 -1.18 1.58
C ILE A 81 -9.17 -1.42 1.99
#